data_AF-A0A6N9NVM5-F1
#
_entry.id   AF-A0A6N9NVM5-F1
#
_cell.length_a   1.000
_cell.length_b   1.000
_cell.length_c   1.000
_cell.angle_alpha   90.00
_cell.angle_beta   90.00
_cell.angle_gamma   90.00
#
_symmetry.space_group_name_H-M   'P 1'
#
loop_
_entity.id
_entity.type
_entity.pdbx_description
1 polymer ?
#
loop_
_entity_poly.entity_id
_entity_poly.type
_entity_poly.pdbx_seq_one_letter_code
_entity_poly.pdbx_strand_id
1 'polypeptide(L)'
;MKKKQKAVSMFTAAVGLSAVLASCPLAAYSDSGPGAANRWKQDEKGWWYPNLDGTYPVNQWQKINRRWYYFDAEGYMMENCWIETDGKYYRLGSDGAMLSSQEILVDGKPYTLDGSGAVVEGDPQQLTEADLAALSYAQGIVAQITDEGMSKPEKAAAIYRWVRGNMTYTTSGPKSDEAASAMYGFRRHSGCCYEYYAMSHYLLLAAGMPNIPVVRASDGDHFWNLVDVDGTWYHFDTTPRRMGGDWCLVTTDVLRNTWGSHNFDVEAYPKTP
;
A
#
# COMPACT_ATOMS: atom_id res chain seq x y z
N MET A 1 64.41 -5.06 -10.22
CA MET A 1 63.10 -4.62 -9.68
C MET A 1 62.69 -3.33 -10.37
N LYS A 2 61.63 -3.35 -11.20
CA LYS A 2 60.83 -2.19 -11.65
C LYS A 2 59.59 -2.75 -12.35
N LYS A 3 58.43 -2.67 -11.68
CA LYS A 3 57.13 -3.10 -12.20
C LYS A 3 56.65 -2.10 -13.24
N LYS A 4 56.24 -2.57 -14.42
CA LYS A 4 55.54 -1.77 -15.45
C LYS A 4 54.07 -1.64 -15.06
N GLN A 5 53.57 -0.40 -15.02
CA GLN A 5 52.15 -0.09 -14.96
C GLN A 5 51.48 -0.50 -16.28
N LYS A 6 50.33 -1.18 -16.20
CA LYS A 6 49.38 -1.32 -17.31
C LYS A 6 48.21 -0.39 -17.05
N ALA A 7 47.94 0.46 -18.04
CA ALA A 7 46.77 1.31 -18.12
C ALA A 7 45.50 0.44 -18.22
N VAL A 8 44.48 0.78 -17.45
CA VAL A 8 43.11 0.28 -17.62
C VAL A 8 42.35 1.36 -18.36
N SER A 9 41.87 1.00 -19.55
CA SER A 9 41.05 1.83 -20.43
C SER A 9 39.64 1.96 -19.83
N MET A 10 39.19 3.19 -19.60
CA MET A 10 37.79 3.50 -19.33
C MET A 10 36.98 3.29 -20.61
N PHE A 11 36.06 2.32 -20.60
CA PHE A 11 34.98 2.25 -21.58
C PHE A 11 33.84 3.15 -21.08
N THR A 12 33.65 4.28 -21.73
CA THR A 12 32.42 5.08 -21.66
C THR A 12 31.34 4.35 -22.46
N ALA A 13 30.36 3.76 -21.79
CA ALA A 13 29.12 3.33 -22.43
C ALA A 13 28.18 4.53 -22.51
N ALA A 14 28.09 5.12 -23.70
CA ALA A 14 27.02 6.06 -24.03
C ALA A 14 25.72 5.26 -24.21
N VAL A 15 24.76 5.44 -23.29
CA VAL A 15 23.39 4.99 -23.52
C VAL A 15 22.68 6.14 -24.23
N GLY A 16 22.52 6.00 -25.54
CA GLY A 16 21.64 6.85 -26.32
C GLY A 16 20.19 6.58 -25.91
N LEU A 17 19.56 7.53 -25.22
CA LEU A 17 18.12 7.57 -25.09
C LEU A 17 17.53 7.93 -26.47
N SER A 18 17.13 6.92 -27.23
CA SER A 18 16.27 7.12 -28.39
C SER A 18 14.84 7.17 -27.88
N ALA A 19 14.30 8.38 -27.73
CA ALA A 19 12.90 8.61 -27.43
C ALA A 19 12.05 8.17 -28.63
N VAL A 20 11.50 6.95 -28.56
CA VAL A 20 10.41 6.55 -29.45
C VAL A 20 9.13 7.09 -28.84
N LEU A 21 8.69 8.25 -29.32
CA LEU A 21 7.32 8.73 -29.12
C LEU A 21 6.38 7.77 -29.86
N ALA A 22 5.96 6.71 -29.19
CA ALA A 22 4.79 5.95 -29.61
C ALA A 22 3.55 6.77 -29.27
N SER A 23 3.16 7.67 -30.17
CA SER A 23 1.82 8.25 -30.19
C SER A 23 0.82 7.13 -30.52
N CYS A 24 0.33 6.45 -29.49
CA CYS A 24 -0.80 5.54 -29.65
C CYS A 24 -2.07 6.41 -29.72
N PRO A 25 -2.83 6.39 -30.82
CA PRO A 25 -4.04 7.19 -30.91
C PRO A 25 -5.01 6.77 -29.81
N LEU A 26 -5.46 7.76 -29.03
CA LEU A 26 -6.49 7.65 -28.02
C LEU A 26 -7.81 7.30 -28.74
N ALA A 27 -8.06 6.00 -28.94
CA ALA A 27 -9.40 5.55 -29.27
C ALA A 27 -10.27 5.80 -28.04
N ALA A 28 -11.17 6.78 -28.14
CA ALA A 28 -12.23 6.99 -27.17
C ALA A 28 -13.07 5.71 -27.07
N TYR A 29 -12.83 4.91 -26.03
CA TYR A 29 -13.67 3.77 -25.68
C TYR A 29 -14.74 4.28 -24.72
N SER A 30 -15.98 4.28 -25.20
CA SER A 30 -17.15 4.70 -24.45
C SER A 30 -17.44 3.74 -23.30
N ASP A 31 -17.28 4.25 -22.08
CA ASP A 31 -18.11 4.07 -20.88
C ASP A 31 -19.03 2.81 -20.81
N SER A 32 -18.50 1.71 -20.23
CA SER A 32 -19.20 0.73 -19.35
C SER A 32 -18.37 -0.56 -19.11
N GLY A 33 -17.50 -0.58 -18.09
CA GLY A 33 -16.97 -1.81 -17.46
C GLY A 33 -16.13 -2.77 -18.34
N PRO A 34 -15.92 -4.04 -17.94
CA PRO A 34 -15.11 -5.06 -18.63
C PRO A 34 -15.60 -5.47 -20.05
N GLY A 35 -16.42 -4.63 -20.69
CA GLY A 35 -16.72 -4.67 -22.12
C GLY A 35 -17.73 -5.76 -22.49
N ALA A 36 -19.01 -5.45 -22.33
CA ALA A 36 -20.14 -6.08 -23.03
C ALA A 36 -20.17 -7.63 -23.13
N ALA A 37 -19.68 -8.35 -22.12
CA ALA A 37 -19.84 -9.79 -22.03
C ALA A 37 -21.01 -10.15 -21.12
N ASN A 38 -21.97 -10.89 -21.67
CA ASN A 38 -23.38 -11.07 -21.26
C ASN A 38 -23.69 -11.56 -19.82
N ARG A 39 -22.74 -11.55 -18.88
CA ARG A 39 -22.94 -12.06 -17.51
C ARG A 39 -22.30 -11.24 -16.39
N TRP A 40 -21.40 -10.31 -16.68
CA TRP A 40 -20.86 -9.42 -15.66
C TRP A 40 -21.99 -8.64 -14.98
N LYS A 41 -21.85 -8.45 -13.68
CA LYS A 41 -22.76 -7.67 -12.86
C LYS A 41 -21.97 -6.63 -12.09
N GLN A 42 -22.62 -5.53 -11.75
CA GLN A 42 -22.02 -4.43 -11.02
C GLN A 42 -23.02 -3.87 -10.01
N ASP A 43 -22.52 -3.50 -8.85
CA ASP A 43 -23.22 -2.76 -7.81
C ASP A 43 -22.29 -1.67 -7.25
N GLU A 44 -22.64 -1.09 -6.10
CA GLU A 44 -21.84 -0.03 -5.45
C GLU A 44 -20.48 -0.54 -4.94
N LYS A 45 -20.34 -1.84 -4.66
CA LYS A 45 -19.09 -2.44 -4.18
C LYS A 45 -18.14 -2.77 -5.32
N GLY A 46 -18.67 -3.22 -6.47
CA GLY A 46 -17.84 -3.46 -7.64
C GLY A 46 -18.43 -4.42 -8.65
N TRP A 47 -17.57 -4.99 -9.48
CA TRP A 47 -17.94 -5.95 -10.51
C TRP A 47 -17.85 -7.38 -9.98
N TRP A 48 -18.80 -8.24 -10.31
CA TRP A 48 -18.70 -9.69 -10.05
C TRP A 48 -19.15 -10.51 -11.25
N TYR A 49 -18.82 -11.81 -11.21
CA TYR A 49 -19.14 -12.73 -12.29
C TYR A 49 -19.88 -13.98 -11.78
N PRO A 50 -21.22 -14.04 -11.90
CA PRO A 50 -21.95 -15.25 -11.55
C PRO A 50 -21.60 -16.39 -12.53
N ASN A 51 -21.47 -17.61 -12.05
CA ASN A 51 -21.40 -18.87 -12.79
C ASN A 51 -22.80 -19.35 -13.16
N LEU A 52 -22.92 -20.29 -14.10
CA LEU A 52 -24.23 -20.74 -14.62
C LEU A 52 -25.05 -21.48 -13.56
N ASP A 53 -24.37 -22.10 -12.59
CA ASP A 53 -24.97 -22.78 -11.44
C ASP A 53 -25.40 -21.83 -10.31
N GLY A 54 -25.23 -20.52 -10.51
CA GLY A 54 -25.55 -19.49 -9.51
C GLY A 54 -24.44 -19.22 -8.50
N THR A 55 -23.32 -19.95 -8.55
CA THR A 55 -22.12 -19.64 -7.74
C THR A 55 -21.36 -18.44 -8.33
N TYR A 56 -20.27 -18.01 -7.68
CA TYR A 56 -19.35 -16.99 -8.21
C TYR A 56 -17.93 -17.24 -7.65
N PRO A 57 -16.88 -16.80 -8.35
CA PRO A 57 -15.51 -16.96 -7.89
C PRO A 57 -15.25 -16.12 -6.62
N VAL A 58 -14.55 -16.69 -5.65
CA VAL A 58 -14.08 -16.03 -4.43
C VAL A 58 -12.65 -16.44 -4.15
N ASN A 59 -11.78 -15.50 -3.76
CA ASN A 59 -10.35 -15.70 -3.50
C ASN A 59 -9.63 -16.50 -4.60
N GLN A 60 -9.95 -16.24 -5.86
CA GLN A 60 -9.41 -17.05 -6.95
C GLN A 60 -9.31 -16.33 -8.28
N TRP A 61 -8.40 -16.82 -9.10
CA TRP A 61 -8.30 -16.49 -10.51
C TRP A 61 -9.43 -17.16 -11.31
N GLN A 62 -10.08 -16.40 -12.19
CA GLN A 62 -11.06 -16.92 -13.14
C GLN A 62 -10.77 -16.37 -14.54
N LYS A 63 -10.69 -17.27 -15.52
CA LYS A 63 -10.55 -16.90 -16.92
C LYS A 63 -11.92 -16.62 -17.53
N ILE A 64 -12.13 -15.39 -17.98
CA ILE A 64 -13.38 -14.91 -18.57
C ILE A 64 -13.03 -14.26 -19.91
N ASN A 65 -13.66 -14.71 -21.00
CA ASN A 65 -13.41 -14.22 -22.36
C ASN A 65 -11.92 -14.14 -22.71
N ARG A 66 -11.18 -15.21 -22.36
CA ARG A 66 -9.73 -15.36 -22.61
C ARG A 66 -8.81 -14.46 -21.78
N ARG A 67 -9.35 -13.59 -20.94
CA ARG A 67 -8.60 -12.74 -19.99
C ARG A 67 -8.72 -13.32 -18.58
N TRP A 68 -7.69 -13.11 -17.77
CA TRP A 68 -7.67 -13.55 -16.37
C TRP A 68 -8.07 -12.40 -15.46
N TYR A 69 -8.89 -12.71 -14.46
CA TYR A 69 -9.37 -11.79 -13.43
C TYR A 69 -9.18 -12.47 -12.08
N TYR A 70 -8.97 -11.68 -11.03
CA TYR A 70 -8.93 -12.18 -9.66
C TYR A 70 -10.12 -11.63 -8.87
N PHE A 71 -10.70 -12.46 -8.02
CA PHE A 71 -11.84 -12.12 -7.19
C PHE A 71 -11.48 -12.21 -5.71
N ASP A 72 -11.91 -11.23 -4.92
CA ASP A 72 -11.71 -11.17 -3.47
C ASP A 72 -12.57 -12.20 -2.72
N ALA A 73 -12.57 -12.13 -1.38
CA ALA A 73 -13.28 -13.08 -0.53
C ALA A 73 -14.80 -12.97 -0.64
N GLU A 74 -15.29 -11.79 -1.03
CA GLU A 74 -16.70 -11.46 -1.21
C GLU A 74 -17.18 -11.72 -2.65
N GLY A 75 -16.25 -11.99 -3.57
CA GLY A 75 -16.50 -12.34 -4.95
C GLY A 75 -16.54 -11.15 -5.91
N TYR A 76 -16.00 -10.00 -5.49
CA TYR A 76 -15.81 -8.83 -6.33
C TYR A 76 -14.46 -8.87 -7.04
N MET A 77 -14.45 -8.36 -8.25
CA MET A 77 -13.29 -8.32 -9.13
C MET A 77 -12.31 -7.26 -8.65
N MET A 78 -11.07 -7.68 -8.45
CA MET A 78 -9.97 -6.80 -8.12
C MET A 78 -9.47 -6.04 -9.37
N GLU A 79 -9.05 -4.79 -9.20
CA GLU A 79 -8.45 -3.97 -10.26
C GLU A 79 -7.32 -3.09 -9.71
N ASN A 80 -6.43 -2.62 -10.59
CA ASN A 80 -5.31 -1.73 -10.23
C ASN A 80 -4.46 -2.20 -9.02
N CYS A 81 -4.33 -3.50 -8.79
CA CYS A 81 -3.62 -4.07 -7.64
C CYS A 81 -2.64 -5.17 -8.06
N TRP A 82 -1.75 -5.49 -7.11
CA TRP A 82 -0.88 -6.65 -7.20
C TRP A 82 -1.58 -7.86 -6.56
N ILE A 83 -1.46 -9.02 -7.19
CA ILE A 83 -1.92 -10.30 -6.66
C ILE A 83 -0.70 -11.20 -6.52
N GLU A 84 -0.50 -11.74 -5.31
CA GLU A 84 0.49 -12.77 -5.05
C GLU A 84 -0.19 -14.15 -5.14
N THR A 85 0.43 -15.08 -5.86
CA THR A 85 -0.04 -16.45 -5.98
C THR A 85 1.16 -17.36 -6.16
N ASP A 86 1.33 -18.32 -5.24
CA ASP A 86 2.41 -19.31 -5.26
C ASP A 86 3.83 -18.71 -5.37
N GLY A 87 4.08 -17.61 -4.65
CA GLY A 87 5.36 -16.91 -4.63
C GLY A 87 5.63 -16.06 -5.88
N LYS A 88 4.63 -15.82 -6.71
CA LYS A 88 4.72 -14.98 -7.92
C LYS A 88 3.76 -13.82 -7.83
N TYR A 89 4.16 -12.70 -8.42
CA TYR A 89 3.34 -11.50 -8.49
C TYR A 89 2.73 -11.30 -9.87
N TYR A 90 1.49 -10.83 -9.86
CA TYR A 90 0.70 -10.53 -11.05
C TYR A 90 0.09 -9.14 -10.88
N ARG A 91 0.00 -8.37 -11.97
CA ARG A 91 -0.62 -7.04 -11.95
C ARG A 91 -1.98 -7.07 -12.62
N LEU A 92 -3.01 -6.55 -11.96
CA LEU A 92 -4.30 -6.27 -12.59
C LEU A 92 -4.32 -4.83 -13.10
N GLY A 93 -4.83 -4.65 -14.32
CA GLY A 93 -5.06 -3.34 -14.92
C GLY A 93 -6.30 -2.64 -14.35
N SER A 94 -6.61 -1.48 -14.91
CA SER A 94 -7.78 -0.67 -14.50
C SER A 94 -9.12 -1.25 -14.93
N ASP A 95 -9.11 -2.26 -15.81
CA ASP A 95 -10.30 -3.02 -16.20
C ASP A 95 -10.36 -4.39 -15.51
N GLY A 96 -9.55 -4.58 -14.47
CA GLY A 96 -9.42 -5.80 -13.67
C GLY A 96 -8.74 -6.98 -14.36
N ALA A 97 -8.41 -6.86 -15.64
CA ALA A 97 -7.73 -7.93 -16.35
C ALA A 97 -6.24 -7.98 -15.98
N MET A 98 -5.73 -9.20 -15.86
CA MET A 98 -4.30 -9.44 -15.66
C MET A 98 -3.49 -8.93 -16.85
N LEU A 99 -2.48 -8.13 -16.54
CA LEU A 99 -1.45 -7.68 -17.47
C LEU A 99 -0.46 -8.83 -17.75
N SER A 100 0.04 -8.93 -18.98
CA SER A 100 1.05 -9.94 -19.35
C SER A 100 1.83 -9.50 -20.58
N SER A 101 3.01 -10.11 -20.79
CA SER A 101 3.87 -9.88 -21.97
C SER A 101 4.22 -8.41 -22.22
N GLN A 102 4.52 -7.65 -21.16
CA GLN A 102 4.82 -6.22 -21.28
C GLN A 102 5.67 -5.71 -20.11
N GLU A 103 6.33 -4.59 -20.35
CA GLU A 103 6.92 -3.76 -19.30
C GLU A 103 5.86 -2.79 -18.76
N ILE A 104 5.81 -2.62 -17.44
CA ILE A 104 4.88 -1.70 -16.77
C ILE A 104 5.64 -0.78 -15.81
N LEU A 105 5.06 0.39 -15.57
CA LEU A 105 5.49 1.32 -14.52
C LEU A 105 4.40 1.36 -13.46
N VAL A 106 4.75 1.03 -12.21
CA VAL A 106 3.86 1.18 -11.04
C VAL A 106 4.60 2.05 -10.03
N ASP A 107 4.01 3.19 -9.68
CA ASP A 107 4.61 4.19 -8.79
C ASP A 107 6.03 4.62 -9.20
N GLY A 108 6.24 4.73 -10.52
CA GLY A 108 7.54 5.11 -11.11
C GLY A 108 8.59 3.98 -11.13
N LYS A 109 8.27 2.79 -10.62
CA LYS A 109 9.16 1.62 -10.65
C LYS A 109 8.85 0.74 -11.88
N PRO A 110 9.86 0.32 -12.66
CA PRO A 110 9.65 -0.56 -13.81
C PRO A 110 9.53 -2.03 -13.36
N TYR A 111 8.68 -2.79 -14.07
CA TYR A 111 8.53 -4.23 -13.91
C TYR A 111 8.37 -4.89 -15.27
N THR A 112 8.88 -6.11 -15.41
CA THR A 112 8.74 -6.93 -16.62
C THR A 112 7.82 -8.11 -16.34
N LEU A 113 6.73 -8.24 -17.10
CA LEU A 113 5.77 -9.34 -17.00
C LEU A 113 5.96 -10.33 -18.14
N ASP A 114 6.07 -11.62 -17.82
CA ASP A 114 6.21 -12.67 -18.83
C ASP A 114 4.87 -13.03 -19.52
N GLY A 115 4.90 -14.05 -20.39
CA GLY A 115 3.73 -14.55 -21.11
C GLY A 115 2.63 -15.14 -20.22
N SER A 116 2.96 -15.55 -19.00
CA SER A 116 2.00 -16.00 -18.00
C SER A 116 1.43 -14.86 -17.15
N GLY A 117 2.00 -13.65 -17.28
CA GLY A 117 1.66 -12.48 -16.46
C GLY A 117 2.49 -12.36 -15.18
N ALA A 118 3.38 -13.32 -14.90
CA ALA A 118 4.22 -13.29 -13.72
C ALA A 118 5.31 -12.21 -13.88
N VAL A 119 5.58 -11.48 -12.80
CA VAL A 119 6.74 -10.59 -12.70
C VAL A 119 8.02 -11.43 -12.79
N VAL A 120 8.88 -11.10 -13.75
CA VAL A 120 10.21 -11.70 -13.91
C VAL A 120 11.34 -10.72 -13.61
N GLU A 121 11.07 -9.42 -13.63
CA GLU A 121 11.99 -8.36 -13.20
C GLU A 121 11.23 -7.25 -12.47
N GLY A 122 11.87 -6.67 -11.45
CA GLY A 122 11.22 -5.82 -10.45
C GLY A 122 10.69 -6.64 -9.27
N ASP A 123 10.61 -6.02 -8.11
CA ASP A 123 10.09 -6.65 -6.89
C ASP A 123 8.99 -5.76 -6.32
N PRO A 124 7.71 -6.18 -6.43
CA PRO A 124 6.58 -5.42 -5.90
C PRO A 124 6.64 -5.16 -4.40
N GLN A 125 7.49 -5.89 -3.66
CA GLN A 125 7.74 -5.70 -2.24
C GLN A 125 9.01 -4.88 -1.95
N GLN A 126 9.79 -4.47 -2.95
CA GLN A 126 11.05 -3.77 -2.74
C GLN A 126 10.83 -2.35 -2.21
N LEU A 127 11.28 -2.14 -0.97
CA LEU A 127 11.39 -0.83 -0.33
C LEU A 127 12.35 0.08 -1.11
N THR A 128 11.97 1.34 -1.31
CA THR A 128 12.83 2.38 -1.88
C THR A 128 13.96 2.77 -0.92
N GLU A 129 14.97 3.51 -1.39
CA GLU A 129 15.99 4.10 -0.50
C GLU A 129 15.36 5.01 0.57
N ALA A 130 14.27 5.72 0.23
CA ALA A 130 13.54 6.56 1.17
C ALA A 130 12.83 5.71 2.24
N ASP A 131 12.20 4.60 1.83
CA ASP A 131 11.58 3.64 2.75
C ASP A 131 12.62 3.02 3.70
N LEU A 132 13.77 2.61 3.17
CA LEU A 132 14.87 2.07 3.97
C LEU A 132 15.41 3.09 4.97
N ALA A 133 15.51 4.36 4.58
CA ALA A 133 15.92 5.44 5.47
C ALA A 133 14.87 5.70 6.58
N ALA A 134 13.58 5.74 6.24
CA ALA A 134 12.50 5.90 7.21
C ALA A 134 12.44 4.72 8.19
N LEU A 135 12.53 3.49 7.68
CA LEU A 135 12.54 2.27 8.49
C LEU A 135 13.75 2.22 9.43
N SER A 136 14.94 2.56 8.94
CA SER A 136 16.16 2.62 9.77
C SER A 136 16.05 3.65 10.89
N TYR A 137 15.49 4.83 10.60
CA TYR A 137 15.25 5.85 11.63
C TYR A 137 14.23 5.37 12.67
N ALA A 138 13.13 4.75 12.21
CA ALA A 138 12.10 4.19 13.06
C ALA A 138 12.64 3.08 13.98
N GLN A 139 13.49 2.19 13.47
CA GLN A 139 14.17 1.15 14.26
C GLN A 139 14.99 1.75 15.41
N GLY A 140 15.72 2.84 15.15
CA GLY A 140 16.47 3.55 16.17
C GLY A 140 15.58 4.11 17.30
N ILE A 141 14.37 4.58 16.97
CA ILE A 141 13.38 5.04 17.97
C ILE A 141 12.79 3.84 18.72
N VAL A 142 12.33 2.80 18.01
CA VAL A 142 11.71 1.61 18.62
C VAL A 142 12.65 0.94 19.61
N ALA A 143 13.95 0.87 19.30
CA ALA A 143 14.97 0.34 20.19
C ALA A 143 15.16 1.16 21.49
N GLN A 144 14.76 2.44 21.51
CA GLN A 144 14.84 3.29 22.71
C GLN A 144 13.57 3.23 23.57
N ILE A 145 12.43 2.92 22.97
CA ILE A 145 11.11 2.98 23.64
C ILE A 145 10.52 1.60 23.93
N THR A 146 11.17 0.53 23.47
CA THR A 146 10.75 -0.86 23.66
C THR A 146 11.93 -1.75 24.05
N ASP A 147 11.62 -2.95 24.54
CA ASP A 147 12.60 -4.02 24.76
C ASP A 147 12.10 -5.36 24.17
N GLU A 148 12.99 -6.36 24.13
CA GLU A 148 12.71 -7.68 23.55
C GLU A 148 11.62 -8.47 24.31
N GLY A 149 11.40 -8.18 25.59
CA GLY A 149 10.39 -8.82 26.42
C GLY A 149 8.99 -8.27 26.25
N MET A 150 8.84 -7.11 25.60
CA MET A 150 7.52 -6.53 25.32
C MET A 150 6.76 -7.32 24.26
N SER A 151 5.48 -7.58 24.55
CA SER A 151 4.50 -8.05 23.57
C SER A 151 4.21 -7.00 22.50
N LYS A 152 3.66 -7.41 21.35
CA LYS A 152 3.24 -6.46 20.29
C LYS A 152 2.25 -5.39 20.79
N PRO A 153 1.23 -5.71 21.60
CA PRO A 153 0.38 -4.68 22.21
C PRO A 153 1.14 -3.65 23.05
N GLU A 154 2.12 -4.10 23.84
CA GLU A 154 2.95 -3.21 24.67
C GLU A 154 3.85 -2.31 23.80
N LYS A 155 4.45 -2.86 22.75
CA LYS A 155 5.22 -2.10 21.76
C LYS A 155 4.34 -1.08 21.04
N ALA A 156 3.15 -1.47 20.59
CA ALA A 156 2.19 -0.56 19.97
C ALA A 156 1.81 0.59 20.92
N ALA A 157 1.54 0.29 22.20
CA ALA A 157 1.23 1.32 23.19
C ALA A 157 2.42 2.25 23.46
N ALA A 158 3.66 1.74 23.48
CA ALA A 158 4.86 2.56 23.60
C ALA A 158 5.03 3.50 22.40
N ILE A 159 4.87 2.98 21.17
CA ILE A 159 4.90 3.75 19.92
C ILE A 159 3.81 4.83 19.94
N TYR A 160 2.59 4.47 20.31
CA TYR A 160 1.45 5.38 20.37
C TYR A 160 1.73 6.58 21.28
N ARG A 161 2.20 6.31 22.51
CA ARG A 161 2.58 7.35 23.47
C ARG A 161 3.73 8.19 22.97
N TRP A 162 4.74 7.58 22.35
CA TRP A 162 5.88 8.30 21.80
C TRP A 162 5.45 9.27 20.70
N VAL A 163 4.69 8.81 19.70
CA VAL A 163 4.23 9.68 18.59
C VAL A 163 3.40 10.84 19.14
N ARG A 164 2.43 10.57 20.02
CA ARG A 164 1.57 11.63 20.61
C ARG A 164 2.32 12.60 21.51
N GLY A 165 3.41 12.18 22.15
CA GLY A 165 4.25 13.03 22.99
C GLY A 165 5.34 13.79 22.22
N ASN A 166 5.69 13.34 21.01
CA ASN A 166 6.81 13.87 20.22
C ASN A 166 6.37 14.56 18.92
N MET A 167 5.07 14.73 18.68
CA MET A 167 4.55 15.44 17.52
C MET A 167 3.57 16.54 17.90
N THR A 168 3.69 17.68 17.22
CA THR A 168 2.71 18.77 17.24
C THR A 168 1.83 18.74 16.00
N TYR A 169 0.51 18.69 16.20
CA TYR A 169 -0.44 18.68 15.09
C TYR A 169 -0.54 20.04 14.39
N THR A 170 -0.47 20.01 13.05
CA THR A 170 -0.66 21.17 12.17
C THR A 170 -1.79 20.90 11.19
N THR A 171 -2.45 21.97 10.71
CA THR A 171 -3.54 21.85 9.72
C THR A 171 -3.05 21.58 8.30
N SER A 172 -1.74 21.65 8.07
CA SER A 172 -1.09 21.34 6.80
C SER A 172 0.27 20.71 7.03
N GLY A 173 0.63 19.80 6.13
CA GLY A 173 1.94 19.18 6.00
C GLY A 173 2.33 19.13 4.53
N PRO A 174 3.56 18.73 4.19
CA PRO A 174 3.96 18.54 2.79
C PRO A 174 3.06 17.56 2.04
N LYS A 175 2.44 16.58 2.73
CA LYS A 175 1.57 15.54 2.13
C LYS A 175 2.15 15.00 0.80
N SER A 176 3.40 14.53 0.85
CA SER A 176 4.14 14.02 -0.30
C SER A 176 4.10 12.49 -0.33
N ASP A 177 5.15 11.82 -0.82
CA ASP A 177 5.34 10.39 -0.62
C ASP A 177 5.39 10.03 0.88
N GLU A 178 4.98 8.81 1.21
CA GLU A 178 4.84 8.34 2.59
C GLU A 178 6.18 8.36 3.34
N ALA A 179 7.25 7.83 2.74
CA ALA A 179 8.58 7.79 3.32
C ALA A 179 9.11 9.20 3.65
N ALA A 180 9.00 10.15 2.72
CA ALA A 180 9.39 11.54 2.97
C ALA A 180 8.52 12.21 4.03
N SER A 181 7.22 11.89 4.09
CA SER A 181 6.30 12.42 5.10
C SER A 181 6.63 11.88 6.48
N ALA A 182 6.97 10.59 6.59
CA ALA A 182 7.49 10.00 7.83
C ALA A 182 8.79 10.67 8.27
N MET A 183 9.76 10.81 7.36
CA MET A 183 11.04 11.49 7.64
C MET A 183 10.87 12.97 7.99
N TYR A 184 9.89 13.65 7.38
CA TYR A 184 9.53 15.01 7.75
C TYR A 184 9.06 15.04 9.21
N GLY A 185 8.11 14.18 9.58
CA GLY A 185 7.60 14.09 10.93
C GLY A 185 8.69 13.73 11.95
N PHE A 186 9.55 12.74 11.66
CA PHE A 186 10.67 12.34 12.52
C PHE A 186 11.66 13.48 12.77
N ARG A 187 11.90 14.35 11.79
CA ARG A 187 12.87 15.45 11.90
C ARG A 187 12.28 16.74 12.44
N ARG A 188 11.01 17.00 12.16
CA ARG A 188 10.34 18.27 12.47
C ARG A 188 9.48 18.21 13.72
N HIS A 189 9.13 17.01 14.19
CA HIS A 189 8.24 16.82 15.33
C HIS A 189 6.90 17.55 15.14
N SER A 190 6.42 17.63 13.89
CA SER A 190 5.19 18.33 13.53
C SER A 190 4.62 17.81 12.22
N GLY A 191 3.29 17.88 12.05
CA GLY A 191 2.62 17.54 10.80
C GLY A 191 1.11 17.40 10.94
N CYS A 192 0.43 17.15 9.83
CA CYS A 192 -0.99 16.82 9.80
C CYS A 192 -1.22 15.30 9.91
N CYS A 193 -2.47 14.85 9.82
CA CYS A 193 -2.85 13.44 9.94
C CYS A 193 -1.98 12.49 9.07
N TYR A 194 -1.58 12.94 7.89
CA TYR A 194 -0.76 12.14 6.98
C TYR A 194 0.66 11.88 7.53
N GLU A 195 1.32 12.88 8.13
CA GLU A 195 2.63 12.66 8.75
C GLU A 195 2.54 11.80 10.03
N TYR A 196 1.44 11.92 10.80
CA TYR A 196 1.18 11.03 11.95
C TYR A 196 1.02 9.57 11.50
N TYR A 197 0.20 9.34 10.45
CA TYR A 197 0.03 8.05 9.81
C TYR A 197 1.37 7.49 9.32
N ALA A 198 2.10 8.26 8.53
CA ALA A 198 3.34 7.82 7.89
C ALA A 198 4.42 7.48 8.92
N MET A 199 4.62 8.31 9.96
CA MET A 199 5.53 7.98 11.05
C MET A 199 5.13 6.71 11.78
N SER A 200 3.84 6.58 12.09
CA SER A 200 3.31 5.41 12.78
C SER A 200 3.50 4.15 11.93
N HIS A 201 3.34 4.24 10.61
CA HIS A 201 3.56 3.13 9.68
C HIS A 201 4.95 2.52 9.86
N TYR A 202 6.02 3.32 9.73
CA TYR A 202 7.39 2.80 9.84
C TYR A 202 7.76 2.39 11.27
N LEU A 203 7.23 3.05 12.31
CA LEU A 203 7.44 2.62 13.70
C LEU A 203 6.82 1.26 13.98
N LEU A 204 5.61 1.01 13.47
CA LEU A 204 4.93 -0.29 13.60
C LEU A 204 5.66 -1.37 12.79
N LEU A 205 6.08 -1.08 11.55
CA LEU A 205 6.91 -1.99 10.76
C LEU A 205 8.22 -2.34 11.48
N ALA A 206 8.91 -1.34 12.04
CA ALA A 206 10.14 -1.55 12.81
C ALA A 206 9.92 -2.42 14.06
N ALA A 207 8.72 -2.43 14.62
CA ALA A 207 8.33 -3.28 15.73
C ALA A 207 7.75 -4.66 15.30
N GLY A 208 7.82 -5.00 14.01
CA GLY A 208 7.35 -6.27 13.48
C GLY A 208 5.81 -6.37 13.40
N MET A 209 5.13 -5.23 13.25
CA MET A 209 3.69 -5.13 13.10
C MET A 209 3.35 -4.56 11.71
N PRO A 210 3.07 -5.42 10.72
CA PRO A 210 2.53 -5.01 9.43
C PRO A 210 1.30 -4.14 9.62
N ASN A 211 1.15 -3.10 8.79
CA ASN A 211 0.01 -2.20 8.87
C ASN A 211 -0.29 -1.60 7.49
N ILE A 212 -1.51 -1.11 7.33
CA ILE A 212 -2.00 -0.51 6.11
C ILE A 212 -2.64 0.85 6.40
N PRO A 213 -2.63 1.80 5.45
CA PRO A 213 -3.38 3.05 5.57
C PRO A 213 -4.88 2.76 5.60
N VAL A 214 -5.59 3.45 6.48
CA VAL A 214 -7.03 3.63 6.38
C VAL A 214 -7.30 5.10 6.05
N VAL A 215 -8.13 5.33 5.04
CA VAL A 215 -8.49 6.67 4.57
C VAL A 215 -9.96 6.94 4.87
N ARG A 216 -10.23 8.13 5.42
CA ARG A 216 -11.59 8.57 5.70
C ARG A 216 -12.39 8.72 4.40
N ALA A 217 -13.53 8.04 4.30
CA ALA A 217 -14.33 7.96 3.09
C ALA A 217 -15.08 9.27 2.75
N SER A 218 -15.34 10.14 3.72
CA SER A 218 -16.15 11.34 3.50
C SER A 218 -15.43 12.43 2.70
N ASP A 219 -14.11 12.53 2.81
CA ASP A 219 -13.32 13.62 2.23
C ASP A 219 -11.90 13.21 1.79
N GLY A 220 -11.46 11.99 2.09
CA GLY A 220 -10.09 11.55 1.81
C GLY A 220 -9.02 12.29 2.61
N ASP A 221 -9.39 13.06 3.65
CA ASP A 221 -8.50 14.02 4.31
C ASP A 221 -8.01 13.56 5.69
N HIS A 222 -8.32 12.33 6.09
CA HIS A 222 -7.77 11.73 7.31
C HIS A 222 -7.26 10.33 7.08
N PHE A 223 -6.04 10.12 7.57
CA PHE A 223 -5.26 8.91 7.42
C PHE A 223 -4.90 8.40 8.81
N TRP A 224 -5.00 7.08 8.99
CA TRP A 224 -4.52 6.38 10.18
C TRP A 224 -4.12 4.96 9.81
N ASN A 225 -3.65 4.18 10.77
CA ASN A 225 -3.16 2.83 10.52
C ASN A 225 -4.22 1.78 10.93
N LEU A 226 -4.37 0.73 10.14
CA LEU A 226 -4.88 -0.56 10.60
C LEU A 226 -3.68 -1.49 10.73
N VAL A 227 -3.46 -2.06 11.91
CA VAL A 227 -2.25 -2.79 12.28
C VAL A 227 -2.56 -4.24 12.62
N ASP A 228 -1.75 -5.16 12.09
CA ASP A 228 -1.74 -6.57 12.42
C ASP A 228 -0.92 -6.81 13.71
N VAL A 229 -1.61 -7.28 14.73
CA VAL A 229 -1.06 -7.72 16.01
C VAL A 229 -1.31 -9.23 16.14
N ASP A 230 -0.34 -10.02 15.68
CA ASP A 230 -0.33 -11.48 15.78
C ASP A 230 -1.54 -12.15 15.09
N GLY A 231 -1.83 -11.71 13.86
CA GLY A 231 -2.91 -12.20 13.02
C GLY A 231 -4.25 -11.52 13.30
N THR A 232 -4.28 -10.54 14.19
CA THR A 232 -5.49 -9.80 14.57
C THR A 232 -5.35 -8.32 14.23
N TRP A 233 -6.31 -7.79 13.47
CA TRP A 233 -6.27 -6.41 13.00
C TRP A 233 -6.95 -5.45 13.97
N TYR A 234 -6.31 -4.30 14.20
CA TYR A 234 -6.83 -3.22 15.03
C TYR A 234 -6.57 -1.86 14.41
N HIS A 235 -7.42 -0.88 14.73
CA HIS A 235 -7.14 0.51 14.37
C HIS A 235 -6.13 1.14 15.32
N PHE A 236 -5.26 1.95 14.75
CA PHE A 236 -4.19 2.68 15.42
C PHE A 236 -4.13 4.10 14.86
N ASP A 237 -4.69 5.08 15.59
CA ASP A 237 -4.69 6.49 15.18
C ASP A 237 -3.99 7.39 16.22
N THR A 238 -2.76 7.78 15.90
CA THR A 238 -1.95 8.67 16.73
C THR A 238 -2.30 10.14 16.56
N THR A 239 -3.16 10.49 15.62
CA THR A 239 -3.56 11.88 15.37
C THR A 239 -4.37 12.43 16.54
N PRO A 240 -3.93 13.50 17.22
CA PRO A 240 -4.69 14.06 18.31
C PRO A 240 -6.01 14.66 17.79
N ARG A 241 -7.08 14.44 18.56
CA ARG A 241 -8.41 15.01 18.27
C ARG A 241 -8.76 16.08 19.28
N ARG A 242 -9.57 17.06 18.85
CA ARG A 242 -10.07 18.14 19.73
C ARG A 242 -10.82 17.62 20.97
N MET A 243 -11.55 16.52 20.81
CA MET A 243 -12.30 15.87 21.90
C MET A 243 -11.48 14.87 22.71
N GLY A 244 -10.18 14.72 22.43
CA GLY A 244 -9.35 13.66 23.00
C GLY A 244 -9.71 12.27 22.44
N GLY A 245 -9.41 11.24 23.23
CA GLY A 245 -9.58 9.83 22.86
C GLY A 245 -8.25 9.07 22.88
N ASP A 246 -8.36 7.76 23.09
CA ASP A 246 -7.26 6.79 22.95
C ASP A 246 -7.65 5.81 21.85
N TRP A 247 -6.88 5.85 20.76
CA TRP A 247 -7.14 5.10 19.53
C TRP A 247 -6.03 4.09 19.28
N CYS A 248 -5.41 3.59 20.35
CA CYS A 248 -4.39 2.56 20.28
C CYS A 248 -5.03 1.17 20.33
N LEU A 249 -4.97 0.43 19.22
CA LEU A 249 -5.47 -0.93 19.09
C LEU A 249 -6.98 -1.08 19.38
N VAL A 250 -7.80 -0.25 18.73
CA VAL A 250 -9.26 -0.26 18.92
C VAL A 250 -9.96 -1.03 17.79
N THR A 251 -11.12 -1.63 18.10
CA THR A 251 -11.97 -2.30 17.09
C THR A 251 -12.73 -1.29 16.25
N THR A 252 -13.27 -1.72 15.11
CA THR A 252 -14.14 -0.90 14.26
C THR A 252 -15.34 -0.36 15.02
N ASP A 253 -15.96 -1.16 15.90
CA ASP A 253 -17.11 -0.72 16.71
C ASP A 253 -16.76 0.42 17.66
N VAL A 254 -15.59 0.34 18.31
CA VAL A 254 -15.09 1.42 19.16
C VAL A 254 -14.74 2.65 18.34
N LEU A 255 -14.09 2.47 17.18
CA LEU A 255 -13.66 3.58 16.32
C LEU A 255 -14.84 4.34 15.69
N ARG A 256 -15.92 3.63 15.29
CA ARG A 256 -17.09 4.25 14.65
C ARG A 256 -17.94 5.07 15.60
N ASN A 257 -17.80 4.89 16.90
CA ASN A 257 -18.47 5.71 17.92
C ASN A 257 -17.80 7.10 18.12
N THR A 258 -17.38 7.74 17.03
CA THR A 258 -16.61 8.98 17.02
C THR A 258 -17.26 10.09 16.18
N TRP A 259 -18.60 10.08 16.09
CA TRP A 259 -19.41 11.12 15.46
C TRP A 259 -18.96 11.46 14.02
N GLY A 260 -18.54 10.45 13.25
CA GLY A 260 -18.15 10.58 11.84
C GLY A 260 -16.68 10.93 11.59
N SER A 261 -15.86 11.15 12.63
CA SER A 261 -14.43 11.47 12.44
C SER A 261 -13.59 10.33 11.85
N HIS A 262 -14.04 9.08 12.02
CA HIS A 262 -13.47 7.87 11.42
C HIS A 262 -14.51 7.11 10.59
N ASN A 263 -15.17 7.80 9.67
CA ASN A 263 -15.99 7.10 8.68
C ASN A 263 -15.09 6.54 7.56
N PHE A 264 -15.12 5.24 7.32
CA PHE A 264 -14.37 4.57 6.26
C PHE A 264 -15.20 3.44 5.67
N ASP A 265 -14.82 2.97 4.48
CA ASP A 265 -15.42 1.76 3.90
C ASP A 265 -14.92 0.54 4.68
N VAL A 266 -15.74 0.03 5.60
CA VAL A 266 -15.38 -1.10 6.46
C VAL A 266 -15.09 -2.36 5.67
N GLU A 267 -15.70 -2.52 4.50
CA GLU A 267 -15.56 -3.73 3.68
C GLU A 267 -14.25 -3.74 2.90
N ALA A 268 -13.62 -2.57 2.70
CA ALA A 268 -12.33 -2.44 2.03
C ALA A 268 -11.13 -2.84 2.89
N TYR A 269 -11.32 -3.20 4.17
CA TYR A 269 -10.24 -3.50 5.11
C TYR A 269 -10.44 -4.81 5.87
N PRO A 270 -9.35 -5.44 6.35
CA PRO A 270 -9.43 -6.55 7.28
C PRO A 270 -10.32 -6.23 8.49
N LYS A 271 -11.17 -7.18 8.87
CA LYS A 271 -12.09 -7.04 9.99
C LYS A 271 -11.34 -7.06 11.32
N THR A 272 -11.72 -6.17 12.22
CA THR A 272 -11.31 -6.25 13.63
C THR A 272 -12.15 -7.28 14.37
N PRO A 273 -11.69 -7.79 15.54
CA PRO A 273 -12.50 -8.59 16.45
C PRO A 273 -13.78 -7.90 16.91
#